data_AF-A0A7V5UJC1-F1
#
_entry.id   AF-A0A7V5UJC1-F1
#
_cell.length_a   1.000
_cell.length_b   1.000
_cell.length_c   1.000
_cell.angle_alpha   90.00
_cell.angle_beta   90.00
_cell.angle_gamma   90.00
#
_symmetry.space_group_name_H-M   'P 1'
#
loop_
_entity.id
_entity.type
_entity.pdbx_description
1 polymer ?
#
loop_
_entity_poly.entity_id
_entity_poly.type
_entity_poly.pdbx_seq_one_letter_code
_entity_poly.pdbx_strand_id
1 'polypeptide(L)'
;MADMVENGVTLENSVQVLGAGFATVGDFTGTLRKVRKATSAVDEAAEAASDATAATRKADAAVDSAAAAGKVDVPGGGAVGGVADDVLGQVDKILLERLKLGAQIEIPPGTQGIRKTMSDLSVVSGNEVALVRLRNGKRVLVMGEPNAVKLPPNTVLIIAHTHPKGSLRFSAADLRALNARGQRSSVLISPREDFGIRLPVVPGGN
;
A
#
# COMPACT_ATOMS: atom_id res chain seq x y z
N MET A 1 12.58 58.46 -17.42
CA MET A 1 11.68 58.70 -18.57
C MET A 1 11.33 57.32 -19.10
N ALA A 2 10.34 56.66 -18.49
CA ALA A 2 8.92 56.76 -18.82
C ALA A 2 8.66 56.20 -20.23
N ASP A 3 8.16 54.96 -20.33
CA ASP A 3 6.73 54.75 -20.50
C ASP A 3 6.32 53.28 -20.37
N MET A 4 5.29 53.09 -19.57
CA MET A 4 4.42 51.92 -19.53
C MET A 4 3.56 51.93 -20.79
N VAL A 5 3.42 50.79 -21.46
CA VAL A 5 2.28 50.57 -22.37
C VAL A 5 1.68 49.21 -22.05
N GLU A 6 0.56 49.26 -21.33
CA GLU A 6 -0.44 48.20 -21.27
C GLU A 6 -0.97 47.95 -22.68
N ASN A 7 -0.97 46.70 -23.14
CA ASN A 7 -1.81 46.28 -24.25
C ASN A 7 -2.65 45.10 -23.79
N GLY A 8 -3.90 45.41 -23.45
CA GLY A 8 -4.96 44.45 -23.19
C GLY A 8 -5.23 43.61 -24.43
N VAL A 9 -5.16 42.30 -24.28
CA VAL A 9 -5.66 41.35 -25.26
C VAL A 9 -7.02 40.88 -24.77
N THR A 10 -8.06 41.46 -25.37
CA THR A 10 -9.45 41.03 -25.25
C THR A 10 -9.62 39.64 -25.85
N LEU A 11 -10.15 38.73 -25.03
CA LEU A 11 -10.59 37.39 -25.43
C LEU A 11 -11.79 37.50 -26.39
N GLU A 12 -11.55 37.40 -27.69
CA GLU A 12 -12.60 37.13 -28.65
C GLU A 12 -12.69 35.64 -28.99
N ASN A 13 -13.85 35.11 -28.65
CA ASN A 13 -14.42 33.83 -29.04
C ASN A 13 -14.17 33.48 -30.50
N SER A 14 -13.70 32.26 -30.75
CA SER A 14 -13.83 31.59 -32.06
C SER A 14 -13.93 30.08 -31.85
N VAL A 15 -15.06 29.61 -31.31
CA VAL A 15 -15.43 28.19 -31.36
C VAL A 15 -16.16 27.97 -32.68
N GLN A 16 -15.47 27.39 -33.66
CA GLN A 16 -16.08 26.86 -34.87
C GLN A 16 -16.94 25.65 -34.52
N VAL A 17 -18.25 25.82 -34.62
CA VAL A 17 -19.24 24.74 -34.55
C VAL A 17 -19.46 24.18 -35.96
N LEU A 18 -18.85 23.03 -36.23
CA LEU A 18 -19.36 22.01 -37.16
C LEU A 18 -19.94 20.92 -36.24
N GLY A 19 -21.23 20.61 -36.19
CA GLY A 19 -22.11 20.30 -37.31
C GLY A 19 -22.39 18.79 -37.28
N ALA A 20 -23.61 18.43 -36.87
CA ALA A 20 -24.27 17.11 -36.90
C ALA A 20 -24.10 16.16 -35.70
N GLY A 21 -25.18 16.04 -34.91
CA GLY A 21 -25.34 15.03 -33.86
C GLY A 21 -26.53 15.31 -32.94
N PHE A 22 -27.73 15.42 -33.50
CA PHE A 22 -28.98 15.61 -32.76
C PHE A 22 -29.25 14.36 -31.89
N ALA A 23 -28.99 14.43 -30.58
CA ALA A 23 -29.43 13.45 -29.60
C ALA A 23 -30.38 14.14 -28.61
N THR A 24 -31.66 13.87 -28.83
CA THR A 24 -32.79 13.92 -27.89
C THR A 24 -32.54 14.54 -26.50
N VAL A 25 -33.15 15.70 -26.29
CA VAL A 25 -33.40 16.35 -25.00
C VAL A 25 -34.35 15.46 -24.17
N GLY A 26 -33.79 14.46 -23.47
CA GLY A 26 -34.58 13.51 -22.69
C GLY A 26 -34.00 13.04 -21.37
N ASP A 27 -32.71 13.23 -21.07
CA ASP A 27 -32.12 12.52 -19.92
C ASP A 27 -30.99 13.26 -19.17
N PHE A 28 -30.97 14.59 -19.24
CA PHE A 28 -29.96 15.39 -18.52
C PHE A 28 -30.21 15.41 -17.01
N THR A 29 -31.47 15.32 -16.59
CA THR A 29 -31.87 15.31 -15.17
C THR A 29 -31.55 13.98 -14.47
N GLY A 30 -31.61 12.86 -15.18
CA GLY A 30 -31.22 11.54 -14.65
C GLY A 30 -29.72 11.43 -14.41
N THR A 31 -28.92 12.00 -15.31
CA THR A 31 -27.45 11.97 -15.24
C THR A 31 -26.93 12.84 -14.08
N LEU A 32 -27.48 14.04 -13.88
CA LEU A 32 -27.14 14.90 -12.73
C LEU A 32 -27.54 14.28 -11.38
N ARG A 33 -28.65 13.54 -11.31
CA ARG A 33 -29.07 12.82 -10.09
C ARG A 33 -28.13 11.64 -9.76
N LYS A 34 -27.62 10.93 -10.78
CA LYS A 34 -26.62 9.87 -10.60
C LYS A 34 -25.27 10.41 -10.13
N VAL A 35 -24.80 11.53 -10.68
CA VAL A 35 -23.55 12.18 -10.24
C VAL A 35 -23.65 12.63 -8.78
N ARG A 36 -24.78 13.25 -8.38
CA ARG A 36 -24.98 13.69 -6.99
C ARG A 36 -25.02 12.54 -5.98
N LYS A 37 -25.59 11.39 -6.38
CA LYS A 37 -25.60 10.15 -5.57
C LYS A 37 -24.22 9.49 -5.49
N ALA A 38 -23.40 9.62 -6.53
CA ALA A 38 -22.03 9.14 -6.51
C ALA A 38 -21.14 10.00 -5.60
N THR A 39 -21.30 11.33 -5.59
CA THR A 39 -20.56 12.21 -4.66
C THR A 39 -20.95 11.99 -3.20
N SER A 40 -22.23 11.78 -2.87
CA SER A 40 -22.62 11.49 -1.48
C SER A 40 -22.07 10.16 -0.97
N ALA A 41 -21.96 9.14 -1.84
CA ALA A 41 -21.33 7.87 -1.48
C ALA A 41 -19.81 7.98 -1.26
N VAL A 42 -19.15 8.93 -1.94
CA VAL A 42 -17.72 9.21 -1.73
C VAL A 42 -17.51 9.95 -0.40
N ASP A 43 -18.40 10.88 -0.05
CA ASP A 43 -18.35 11.59 1.23
C ASP A 43 -18.63 10.64 2.42
N GLU A 44 -19.62 9.74 2.31
CA GLU A 44 -19.89 8.70 3.32
C GLU A 44 -18.71 7.72 3.48
N ALA A 45 -18.03 7.36 2.39
CA ALA A 45 -16.84 6.52 2.45
C ALA A 45 -15.63 7.25 3.07
N ALA A 46 -15.51 8.56 2.85
CA ALA A 46 -14.48 9.39 3.45
C ALA A 46 -14.68 9.57 4.96
N GLU A 47 -15.93 9.73 5.41
CA GLU A 47 -16.30 9.83 6.83
C GLU A 47 -16.03 8.51 7.56
N ALA A 48 -16.40 7.37 6.96
CA ALA A 48 -16.08 6.04 7.50
C ALA A 48 -14.56 5.78 7.61
N ALA A 49 -13.76 6.30 6.67
CA ALA A 49 -12.30 6.21 6.71
C ALA A 49 -11.69 7.11 7.81
N SER A 50 -12.29 8.28 8.07
CA SER A 50 -11.89 9.17 9.15
C SER A 50 -12.13 8.55 10.53
N ASP A 51 -13.28 7.90 10.73
CA ASP A 51 -13.61 7.21 11.98
C ASP A 51 -12.70 6.00 12.25
N ALA A 52 -12.35 5.25 11.20
CA ALA A 52 -11.37 4.18 11.30
C ALA A 52 -9.97 4.69 11.71
N THR A 53 -9.62 5.92 11.30
CA THR A 53 -8.34 6.56 11.64
C THR A 53 -8.33 7.07 13.09
N ALA A 54 -9.47 7.58 13.58
CA ALA A 54 -9.65 7.99 14.97
C ALA A 54 -9.60 6.80 15.94
N ALA A 55 -10.19 5.65 15.56
CA ALA A 55 -10.12 4.42 16.34
C ALA A 55 -8.68 3.90 16.47
N THR A 56 -7.86 3.98 15.41
CA THR A 56 -6.43 3.59 15.49
C THR A 56 -5.60 4.49 16.39
N ARG A 57 -5.82 5.81 16.41
CA ARG A 57 -5.08 6.71 17.32
C ARG A 57 -5.40 6.48 18.80
N LYS A 58 -6.63 6.01 19.09
CA LYS A 58 -7.03 5.65 20.46
C LYS A 58 -6.38 4.34 20.93
N ALA A 59 -6.10 3.42 20.00
CA ALA A 59 -5.36 2.20 20.29
C ALA A 59 -3.88 2.49 20.57
N ASP A 60 -3.22 3.37 19.80
CA ASP A 60 -1.82 3.73 20.01
C ASP A 60 -1.58 4.40 21.40
N ALA A 61 -2.50 5.26 21.84
CA ALA A 61 -2.42 5.89 23.17
C ALA A 61 -2.58 4.91 24.35
N ALA A 62 -3.23 3.76 24.13
CA ALA A 62 -3.38 2.72 25.15
C ALA A 62 -2.11 1.85 25.28
N VAL A 63 -1.30 1.73 24.22
CA VAL A 63 -0.04 0.96 24.22
C VAL A 63 1.06 1.73 24.96
N ASP A 64 1.12 3.06 24.79
CA ASP A 64 2.11 3.90 25.48
C ASP A 64 1.86 4.01 27.00
N SER A 65 0.62 3.84 27.45
CA SER A 65 0.27 3.88 28.88
C SER A 65 0.53 2.55 29.62
N ALA A 66 0.58 1.42 28.90
CA ALA A 66 0.91 0.11 29.48
C ALA A 66 2.43 -0.08 29.70
N ALA A 67 3.28 0.60 28.92
CA ALA A 67 4.73 0.49 29.04
C ALA A 67 5.32 1.18 30.29
N ALA A 68 4.57 2.05 30.97
CA ALA A 68 5.06 2.86 32.09
C ALA A 68 4.88 2.23 33.49
N ALA A 69 4.12 1.13 33.65
CA ALA A 69 3.66 0.67 34.96
C ALA A 69 4.15 -0.73 35.42
N GLY A 70 5.08 -1.37 34.70
CA GLY A 70 5.36 -2.80 34.87
C GLY A 70 6.73 -3.19 35.42
N LYS A 71 7.24 -2.59 36.50
CA LYS A 71 8.29 -3.24 37.30
C LYS A 71 7.63 -4.06 38.40
N VAL A 72 7.28 -5.31 38.08
CA VAL A 72 6.89 -6.32 39.06
C VAL A 72 7.96 -7.40 39.03
N ASP A 73 8.72 -7.45 40.11
CA ASP A 73 9.68 -8.50 40.42
C ASP A 73 8.90 -9.74 40.90
N VAL A 74 8.95 -10.85 40.16
CA VAL A 74 8.37 -12.13 40.60
C VAL A 74 9.38 -13.25 40.33
N PRO A 75 9.80 -14.02 41.35
CA PRO A 75 10.59 -15.22 41.18
C PRO A 75 9.66 -16.42 40.96
N GLY A 76 10.03 -17.30 40.03
CA GLY A 76 9.44 -18.65 39.94
C GLY A 76 8.68 -18.92 38.64
N GLY A 77 9.07 -20.03 37.99
CA GLY A 77 8.65 -20.39 36.65
C GLY A 77 7.20 -20.83 36.50
N GLY A 78 6.72 -20.76 35.26
CA GLY A 78 5.42 -21.29 34.83
C GLY A 78 4.81 -20.45 33.72
N ALA A 79 4.90 -20.96 32.49
CA ALA A 79 4.09 -20.64 31.31
C ALA A 79 3.33 -19.29 31.30
N VAL A 80 3.89 -18.27 30.63
CA VAL A 80 3.16 -17.05 30.25
C VAL A 80 3.41 -16.77 28.77
N GLY A 81 2.67 -17.46 27.90
CA GLY A 81 2.73 -17.32 26.44
C GLY A 81 1.37 -17.06 25.79
N GLY A 82 0.41 -16.51 26.53
CA GLY A 82 -0.99 -16.43 26.07
C GLY A 82 -1.41 -15.08 25.49
N VAL A 83 -0.89 -13.96 26.00
CA VAL A 83 -1.53 -12.64 25.75
C VAL A 83 -0.82 -11.84 24.64
N ALA A 84 0.51 -11.93 24.54
CA ALA A 84 1.26 -11.22 23.50
C ALA A 84 1.09 -11.87 22.11
N ASP A 85 1.01 -13.20 22.04
CA ASP A 85 0.78 -13.93 20.79
C ASP A 85 -0.63 -13.69 20.23
N ASP A 86 -1.66 -13.57 21.08
CA ASP A 86 -3.02 -13.28 20.64
C ASP A 86 -3.17 -11.85 20.09
N VAL A 87 -2.49 -10.86 20.70
CA VAL A 87 -2.52 -9.48 20.21
C VAL A 87 -1.77 -9.36 18.88
N LEU A 88 -0.60 -9.99 18.74
CA LEU A 88 0.12 -10.05 17.47
C LEU A 88 -0.71 -10.76 16.39
N GLY A 89 -1.36 -11.88 16.72
CA GLY A 89 -2.26 -12.59 15.82
C GLY A 89 -3.50 -11.78 15.39
N GLN A 90 -4.01 -10.89 16.25
CA GLN A 90 -5.11 -9.97 15.89
C GLN A 90 -4.62 -8.84 14.97
N VAL A 91 -3.45 -8.27 15.22
CA VAL A 91 -2.85 -7.24 14.36
C VAL A 91 -2.55 -7.80 12.98
N ASP A 92 -2.06 -9.04 12.89
CA ASP A 92 -1.80 -9.73 11.62
C ASP A 92 -3.08 -10.00 10.82
N LYS A 93 -4.21 -10.28 11.48
CA LYS A 93 -5.52 -10.44 10.81
C LYS A 93 -6.02 -9.13 10.22
N ILE A 94 -5.96 -8.02 10.98
CA ILE A 94 -6.38 -6.70 10.48
C ILE A 94 -5.48 -6.26 9.31
N LEU A 95 -4.17 -6.48 9.42
CA LEU A 95 -3.21 -6.23 8.34
C LEU A 95 -3.56 -7.05 7.10
N LEU A 96 -3.78 -8.35 7.27
CA LEU A 96 -4.15 -9.27 6.20
C LEU A 96 -5.41 -8.83 5.47
N GLU A 97 -6.47 -8.46 6.19
CA GLU A 97 -7.73 -8.01 5.58
C GLU A 97 -7.54 -6.72 4.80
N ARG A 98 -6.87 -5.72 5.38
CA ARG A 98 -6.57 -4.46 4.69
C ARG A 98 -5.74 -4.71 3.42
N LEU A 99 -4.72 -5.55 3.50
CA LEU A 99 -3.87 -5.89 2.36
C LEU A 99 -4.64 -6.66 1.27
N LYS A 100 -5.54 -7.58 1.65
CA LYS A 100 -6.42 -8.29 0.70
C LYS A 100 -7.37 -7.34 -0.04
N LEU A 101 -7.79 -6.25 0.60
CA LEU A 101 -8.57 -5.17 -0.03
C LEU A 101 -7.71 -4.25 -0.91
N GLY A 102 -6.40 -4.51 -1.04
CA GLY A 102 -5.48 -3.71 -1.83
C GLY A 102 -4.96 -2.45 -1.12
N ALA A 103 -5.12 -2.37 0.20
CA ALA A 103 -4.54 -1.27 0.97
C ALA A 103 -3.01 -1.31 0.91
N GLN A 104 -2.39 -0.13 1.02
CA GLN A 104 -0.94 0.01 1.15
C GLN A 104 -0.64 0.36 2.60
N ILE A 105 0.10 -0.50 3.30
CA ILE A 105 0.41 -0.28 4.71
C ILE A 105 1.79 0.34 4.81
N GLU A 106 1.89 1.54 5.39
CA GLU A 106 3.16 2.20 5.62
C GLU A 106 3.95 1.47 6.71
N ILE A 107 5.21 1.14 6.42
CA ILE A 107 6.12 0.47 7.35
C ILE A 107 7.27 1.42 7.67
N PRO A 108 7.43 1.85 8.94
CA PRO A 108 8.54 2.71 9.33
C PRO A 108 9.92 2.11 9.01
N PRO A 109 10.96 2.95 8.85
CA PRO A 109 12.34 2.47 8.89
C PRO A 109 12.64 1.85 10.26
N GLY A 110 13.43 0.77 10.28
CA GLY A 110 13.82 0.11 11.55
C GLY A 110 12.79 -0.83 12.17
N THR A 111 11.59 -0.99 11.59
CA THR A 111 10.60 -1.98 12.04
C THR A 111 11.21 -3.38 12.10
N GLN A 112 11.27 -3.93 13.32
CA GLN A 112 11.73 -5.29 13.57
C GLN A 112 10.65 -6.30 13.16
N GLY A 113 11.03 -7.54 12.83
CA GLY A 113 10.08 -8.60 12.52
C GLY A 113 9.40 -8.53 11.15
N ILE A 114 9.63 -7.48 10.34
CA ILE A 114 8.94 -7.31 9.04
C ILE A 114 9.10 -8.51 8.10
N ARG A 115 10.25 -9.20 8.14
CA ARG A 115 10.47 -10.43 7.36
C ARG A 115 9.47 -11.51 7.77
N LYS A 116 9.37 -11.77 9.08
CA LYS A 116 8.44 -12.76 9.64
C LYS A 116 7.00 -12.40 9.30
N THR A 117 6.61 -11.14 9.47
CA THR A 117 5.27 -10.66 9.07
C THR A 117 5.01 -10.89 7.58
N MET A 118 5.96 -10.62 6.69
CA MET A 118 5.83 -10.91 5.26
C MET A 118 5.67 -12.41 5.00
N SER A 119 6.47 -13.25 5.64
CA SER A 119 6.39 -14.72 5.57
C SER A 119 5.00 -15.19 6.00
N ASP A 120 4.55 -14.80 7.19
CA ASP A 120 3.27 -15.20 7.78
C ASP A 120 2.10 -14.76 6.89
N LEU A 121 2.10 -13.50 6.45
CA LEU A 121 1.07 -13.00 5.53
C LEU A 121 1.03 -13.78 4.23
N SER A 122 2.17 -14.15 3.67
CA SER A 122 2.26 -14.91 2.42
C SER A 122 1.80 -16.36 2.60
N VAL A 123 2.14 -17.01 3.73
CA VAL A 123 1.66 -18.36 4.08
C VAL A 123 0.15 -18.37 4.26
N VAL A 124 -0.40 -17.42 5.01
CA VAL A 124 -1.84 -17.38 5.35
C VAL A 124 -2.69 -16.95 4.16
N SER A 125 -2.22 -16.00 3.35
CA SER A 125 -2.98 -15.53 2.18
C SER A 125 -2.83 -16.42 0.95
N GLY A 126 -1.71 -17.15 0.82
CA GLY A 126 -1.30 -17.79 -0.44
C GLY A 126 -0.86 -16.79 -1.51
N ASN A 127 -0.76 -15.50 -1.18
CA ASN A 127 -0.41 -14.41 -2.09
C ASN A 127 1.04 -13.97 -1.92
N GLU A 128 1.58 -13.31 -2.94
CA GLU A 128 2.85 -12.60 -2.84
C GLU A 128 2.68 -11.32 -2.03
N VAL A 129 3.66 -11.02 -1.19
CA VAL A 129 3.73 -9.81 -0.40
C VAL A 129 5.04 -9.12 -0.73
N ALA A 130 5.00 -7.84 -1.07
CA ALA A 130 6.19 -7.05 -1.35
C ALA A 130 6.30 -5.85 -0.41
N LEU A 131 7.54 -5.59 0.00
CA LEU A 131 7.91 -4.35 0.67
C LEU A 131 8.63 -3.47 -0.34
N VAL A 132 8.03 -2.31 -0.63
CA VAL A 132 8.51 -1.41 -1.66
C VAL A 132 8.80 -0.03 -1.08
N ARG A 133 9.68 0.74 -1.74
CA ARG A 133 9.92 2.15 -1.44
C ARG A 133 9.34 3.00 -2.55
N LEU A 134 8.54 3.99 -2.15
CA LEU A 134 7.96 4.98 -3.03
C LEU A 134 8.92 6.17 -3.23
N ARG A 135 8.67 7.00 -4.25
CA ARG A 135 9.49 8.19 -4.56
C ARG A 135 9.55 9.21 -3.41
N ASN A 136 8.51 9.30 -2.60
CA ASN A 136 8.48 10.15 -1.41
C ASN A 136 9.28 9.58 -0.22
N GLY A 137 10.01 8.49 -0.40
CA GLY A 137 10.85 7.85 0.63
C GLY A 137 10.11 6.86 1.53
N LYS A 138 8.77 6.85 1.51
CA LYS A 138 7.96 5.93 2.32
C LYS A 138 8.18 4.48 1.90
N ARG A 139 8.18 3.58 2.88
CA ARG A 139 8.16 2.14 2.64
C ARG A 139 6.73 1.66 2.82
N VAL A 140 6.21 0.93 1.85
CA VAL A 140 4.86 0.39 1.92
C VAL A 140 4.89 -1.10 1.68
N LEU A 141 4.13 -1.81 2.50
CA LEU A 141 3.81 -3.21 2.34
C LEU A 141 2.59 -3.32 1.44
N VAL A 142 2.71 -4.16 0.42
CA VAL A 142 1.65 -4.42 -0.56
C VAL A 142 1.47 -5.91 -0.74
N MET A 143 0.23 -6.32 -0.97
CA MET A 143 -0.13 -7.69 -1.28
C MET A 143 -0.57 -7.77 -2.74
N GLY A 144 -0.10 -8.81 -3.40
CA GLY A 144 -0.45 -9.14 -4.77
C GLY A 144 -1.37 -10.34 -4.85
N GLU A 145 -1.32 -10.98 -6.01
CA GLU A 145 -1.85 -12.30 -6.31
C GLU A 145 -0.77 -13.38 -6.04
N PRO A 146 -1.10 -14.68 -6.15
CA PRO A 146 -0.14 -15.76 -5.88
C PRO A 146 1.11 -15.83 -6.77
N ASN A 147 1.16 -15.08 -7.88
CA ASN A 147 2.31 -15.07 -8.81
C ASN A 147 2.60 -13.66 -9.37
N ALA A 148 2.01 -12.61 -8.79
CA ALA A 148 2.21 -11.26 -9.26
C ALA A 148 1.87 -10.23 -8.20
N VAL A 149 2.76 -9.26 -7.99
CA VAL A 149 2.45 -8.07 -7.18
C VAL A 149 2.16 -6.87 -8.07
N LYS A 150 0.98 -6.28 -7.88
CA LYS A 150 0.66 -4.98 -8.49
C LYS A 150 1.36 -3.87 -7.71
N LEU A 151 2.46 -3.38 -8.26
CA LEU A 151 3.28 -2.35 -7.63
C LEU A 151 2.55 -0.99 -7.66
N PRO A 152 2.51 -0.25 -6.53
CA PRO A 152 1.95 1.10 -6.50
C PRO A 152 2.59 2.03 -7.52
N PRO A 153 1.85 3.05 -8.00
CA PRO A 153 2.45 4.12 -8.79
C PRO A 153 3.57 4.78 -7.99
N ASN A 154 4.61 5.28 -8.68
CA ASN A 154 5.78 5.91 -8.07
C ASN A 154 6.66 4.98 -7.21
N THR A 155 6.53 3.66 -7.35
CA THR A 155 7.46 2.70 -6.73
C THR A 155 8.86 2.84 -7.34
N VAL A 156 9.84 3.21 -6.52
CA VAL A 156 11.24 3.38 -6.91
C VAL A 156 12.07 2.12 -6.66
N LEU A 157 11.85 1.44 -5.52
CA LEU A 157 12.64 0.28 -5.12
C LEU A 157 11.75 -0.86 -4.62
N ILE A 158 12.09 -2.10 -4.94
CA ILE A 158 11.48 -3.31 -4.40
C ILE A 158 12.49 -3.87 -3.41
N ILE A 159 12.25 -3.60 -2.12
CA ILE A 159 13.20 -3.93 -1.06
C ILE A 159 13.22 -5.46 -0.86
N ALA A 160 12.03 -6.04 -0.72
CA ALA A 160 11.86 -7.47 -0.57
C ALA A 160 10.50 -7.92 -1.14
N HIS A 161 10.39 -9.18 -1.55
CA HIS A 161 9.10 -9.82 -1.83
C HIS A 161 9.13 -11.32 -1.49
N THR A 162 7.96 -11.89 -1.26
CA THR A 162 7.76 -13.32 -0.95
C THR A 162 7.28 -14.09 -2.17
N HIS A 163 7.72 -15.34 -2.30
CA HIS A 163 7.13 -16.30 -3.24
C HIS A 163 6.38 -17.39 -2.45
N PRO A 164 5.03 -17.46 -2.48
CA PRO A 164 4.26 -18.38 -1.65
C PRO A 164 4.57 -19.87 -1.94
N LYS A 165 5.06 -20.16 -3.15
CA LYS A 165 5.51 -21.50 -3.57
C LYS A 165 6.90 -21.88 -3.02
N GLY A 166 7.61 -20.96 -2.38
CA GLY A 166 8.94 -21.18 -1.81
C GLY A 166 10.10 -21.18 -2.82
N SER A 167 9.85 -20.86 -4.10
CA SER A 167 10.92 -20.79 -5.10
C SER A 167 11.82 -19.59 -4.83
N LEU A 168 13.09 -19.82 -4.48
CA LEU A 168 14.08 -18.77 -4.22
C LEU A 168 14.79 -18.29 -5.49
N ARG A 169 14.01 -17.98 -6.53
CA ARG A 169 14.50 -17.46 -7.81
C ARG A 169 13.54 -16.41 -8.31
N PHE A 170 14.06 -15.36 -8.95
CA PHE A 170 13.23 -14.37 -9.62
C PHE A 170 12.49 -15.01 -10.80
N SER A 171 11.20 -14.72 -10.92
CA SER A 171 10.43 -14.99 -12.12
C SER A 171 10.81 -14.00 -13.23
N ALA A 172 10.38 -14.29 -14.47
CA ALA A 172 10.54 -13.35 -15.57
C ALA A 172 9.81 -12.02 -15.31
N ALA A 173 8.69 -12.04 -14.58
CA ALA A 173 7.96 -10.83 -14.21
C ALA A 173 8.76 -9.99 -13.19
N ASP A 174 9.37 -10.63 -12.20
CA ASP A 174 10.20 -9.97 -11.20
C ASP A 174 11.42 -9.32 -11.85
N LEU A 175 12.12 -10.06 -12.72
CA LEU A 175 13.26 -9.52 -13.46
C LEU A 175 12.86 -8.31 -14.30
N ARG A 176 11.72 -8.34 -14.99
CA ARG A 176 11.19 -7.17 -15.72
C ARG A 176 10.92 -6.00 -14.78
N ALA A 177 10.26 -6.23 -13.65
CA ALA A 177 9.92 -5.18 -12.68
C ALA A 177 11.16 -4.56 -12.01
N LEU A 178 12.16 -5.38 -11.71
CA LEU A 178 13.43 -4.98 -11.11
C LEU A 178 14.30 -4.21 -12.11
N ASN A 179 14.45 -4.73 -13.34
CA ASN A 179 15.20 -4.09 -14.42
C ASN A 179 14.56 -2.75 -14.84
N ALA A 180 13.24 -2.67 -14.94
CA ALA A 180 12.52 -1.42 -15.22
C ALA A 180 12.77 -0.31 -14.18
N ARG A 181 13.25 -0.68 -12.99
CA ARG A 181 13.61 0.24 -11.90
C ARG A 181 15.11 0.42 -11.74
N GLY A 182 15.92 -0.15 -12.63
CA GLY A 182 17.38 -0.10 -12.54
C GLY A 182 17.95 -0.78 -11.29
N GLN A 183 17.21 -1.73 -10.68
CA GLN A 183 17.66 -2.41 -9.48
C GLN A 183 18.70 -3.47 -9.82
N ARG A 184 19.78 -3.51 -9.03
CA ARG A 184 20.87 -4.50 -9.18
C ARG A 184 20.71 -5.72 -8.27
N SER A 185 19.78 -5.67 -7.34
CA SER A 185 19.50 -6.75 -6.39
C SER A 185 18.15 -6.54 -5.73
N SER A 186 17.51 -7.62 -5.29
CA SER A 186 16.36 -7.56 -4.39
C SER A 186 16.42 -8.72 -3.39
N VAL A 187 15.71 -8.60 -2.28
CA VAL A 187 15.60 -9.68 -1.29
C VAL A 187 14.38 -10.54 -1.62
N LEU A 188 14.59 -11.84 -1.75
CA LEU A 188 13.54 -12.82 -1.85
C LEU A 188 13.36 -13.50 -0.50
N ILE A 189 12.13 -13.61 -0.01
CA ILE A 189 11.81 -14.25 1.26
C ILE A 189 11.10 -15.57 0.97
N SER A 190 11.60 -16.68 1.53
CA SER A 190 10.91 -17.98 1.54
C SER A 190 9.91 -17.98 2.71
N PRO A 191 8.60 -17.98 2.46
CA PRO A 191 7.60 -17.88 3.54
C PRO A 191 7.57 -19.09 4.46
N ARG A 192 7.90 -20.27 3.92
CA ARG A 192 7.84 -21.54 4.66
C ARG A 192 9.06 -21.78 5.55
N GLU A 193 10.20 -21.24 5.14
CA GLU A 193 11.48 -21.43 5.83
C GLU A 193 11.91 -20.17 6.59
N ASP A 194 11.13 -19.09 6.50
CA ASP A 194 11.31 -17.78 7.16
C ASP A 194 12.73 -17.17 7.06
N PHE A 195 13.41 -17.42 5.95
CA PHE A 195 14.67 -16.73 5.63
C PHE A 195 14.58 -15.95 4.33
N GLY A 196 15.41 -14.92 4.25
CA GLY A 196 15.54 -14.07 3.08
C GLY A 196 16.92 -14.21 2.45
N ILE A 197 16.96 -14.30 1.13
CA ILE A 197 18.19 -14.27 0.33
C ILE A 197 18.21 -13.02 -0.54
N ARG A 198 19.35 -12.33 -0.58
CA ARG A 198 19.55 -11.23 -1.51
C ARG A 198 20.11 -11.79 -2.81
N LEU A 199 19.36 -11.66 -3.89
CA LEU A 199 19.78 -12.13 -5.20
C LEU A 199 20.20 -10.95 -6.08
N PRO A 200 21.29 -11.08 -6.86
CA PRO A 200 21.66 -10.09 -7.85
C PRO A 200 20.67 -10.12 -9.03
N VAL A 201 20.42 -8.95 -9.60
CA VAL A 201 19.68 -8.79 -10.86
C VAL A 201 20.74 -8.59 -11.94
N VAL A 202 20.86 -9.57 -12.83
CA VAL A 202 21.77 -9.48 -13.97
C VAL A 202 21.06 -8.73 -15.09
N PRO A 203 21.56 -7.55 -15.52
CA PRO A 203 21.00 -6.86 -16.66
C PRO A 203 21.19 -7.71 -17.92
N GLY A 204 20.12 -8.03 -18.64
CA GLY A 204 20.19 -8.70 -19.95
C GLY A 204 20.25 -10.23 -19.94
N GLY A 205 20.00 -10.90 -18.80
CA GLY A 205 19.81 -12.36 -18.79
C GLY A 205 18.42 -12.73 -19.32
N ASN A 206 18.35 -13.17 -20.58
CA ASN A 206 17.25 -13.96 -21.12
C ASN A 206 17.55 -15.45 -20.91
#